data_AF-A0A7V8YD44-F1
#
_entry.id   AF-A0A7V8YD44-F1
#
_cell.length_a   1.000
_cell.length_b   1.000
_cell.length_c   1.000
_cell.angle_alpha   90.00
_cell.angle_beta   90.00
_cell.angle_gamma   90.00
#
_symmetry.space_group_name_H-M   'P 1'
#
loop_
_entity.id
_entity.type
_entity.pdbx_description
1 polymer ?
#
loop_
_entity_poly.entity_id
_entity_poly.type
_entity_poly.pdbx_seq_one_letter_code
_entity_poly.pdbx_strand_id
1 'polypeptide(L)'
;MIETAAPLQEWYATALRRYVAAPDEAGRAEAYEVGRAAMADGWGVLALAQAHSAAIGLPASPEEARLTAEFFGQALGPYEMALRGFRDANAGLRNLNRTLEQRIAERTAALEQSDSSLRGKTQV
;
A
#
# COMPACT_ATOMS: atom_id res chain seq x y z
N MET A 1 12.79 -13.52 -16.21
CA MET A 1 13.24 -13.07 -14.88
C MET A 1 12.64 -14.02 -13.83
N ILE A 2 13.29 -15.14 -13.54
CA ILE A 2 12.82 -16.15 -12.54
C ILE A 2 13.86 -16.34 -11.41
N GLU A 3 15.03 -15.69 -11.49
CA GLU A 3 16.17 -15.99 -10.62
C GLU A 3 16.17 -15.30 -9.24
N THR A 4 15.30 -14.31 -8.99
CA THR A 4 15.27 -13.55 -7.71
C THR A 4 14.27 -14.06 -6.68
N ALA A 5 13.31 -14.91 -7.06
CA ALA A 5 12.26 -15.36 -6.16
C ALA A 5 12.81 -16.29 -5.06
N ALA A 6 13.57 -17.33 -5.44
CA ALA A 6 14.05 -18.36 -4.51
C ALA A 6 14.86 -17.80 -3.32
N PRO A 7 15.76 -16.81 -3.50
CA PRO A 7 16.44 -16.15 -2.38
C PRO A 7 15.48 -15.50 -1.38
N LEU A 8 14.40 -14.87 -1.85
CA LEU A 8 13.45 -14.16 -1.00
C LEU A 8 12.51 -15.11 -0.25
N GLN A 9 12.05 -16.20 -0.89
CA GLN A 9 11.31 -17.27 -0.20
C GLN A 9 12.15 -17.90 0.93
N GLU A 10 13.43 -18.15 0.66
CA GLU A 10 14.33 -18.75 1.65
C GLU A 10 14.63 -17.79 2.79
N TRP A 11 14.85 -16.51 2.50
CA TRP A 11 15.01 -15.48 3.54
C TRP A 11 13.76 -15.38 4.41
N TYR A 12 12.57 -15.33 3.80
CA TYR A 12 11.30 -15.32 4.53
C TYR A 12 11.18 -16.50 5.48
N ALA A 13 11.41 -17.72 4.98
CA ALA A 13 11.28 -18.93 5.77
C ALA A 13 12.32 -19.00 6.91
N THR A 14 13.54 -18.52 6.66
CA THR A 14 14.61 -18.48 7.66
C THR A 14 14.32 -17.45 8.75
N ALA A 15 13.89 -16.25 8.38
CA ALA A 15 13.50 -15.20 9.32
C ALA A 15 12.32 -15.64 10.20
N LEU A 16 11.30 -16.29 9.61
CA LEU A 16 10.16 -16.82 10.34
C LEU A 16 10.60 -17.88 11.38
N ARG A 17 11.41 -18.87 10.97
CA ARG A 17 11.89 -19.92 11.89
C ARG A 17 12.73 -19.33 13.02
N ARG A 18 13.58 -18.34 12.72
CA ARG A 18 14.38 -17.63 13.73
C ARG A 18 13.49 -16.94 14.75
N TYR A 19 12.47 -16.22 14.26
CA TYR A 19 11.54 -15.49 15.12
C TYR A 19 10.73 -16.41 16.02
N VAL A 20 10.20 -17.51 15.48
CA VAL A 20 9.44 -18.49 16.25
C VAL A 20 10.31 -19.15 17.33
N ALA A 21 11.58 -19.43 17.03
CA ALA A 21 12.52 -20.02 17.98
C ALA A 21 12.95 -19.04 19.09
N ALA A 22 13.07 -17.76 18.78
CA ALA A 22 13.48 -16.71 19.71
C ALA A 22 12.74 -15.40 19.38
N PRO A 23 11.53 -15.19 19.93
CA PRO A 23 10.73 -14.01 19.63
C PRO A 23 11.36 -12.77 20.26
N ASP A 24 11.87 -11.88 19.42
CA ASP A 24 12.54 -10.64 19.80
C ASP A 24 12.19 -9.47 18.85
N GLU A 25 12.57 -8.25 19.25
CA GLU A 25 12.31 -7.05 18.42
C GLU A 25 13.08 -7.11 17.09
N ALA A 26 14.28 -7.71 17.09
CA ALA A 26 15.07 -7.86 15.89
C ALA A 26 14.36 -8.75 14.84
N GLY A 27 13.66 -9.78 15.26
CA GLY A 27 12.87 -10.65 14.39
C GLY A 27 11.58 -10.00 13.90
N ARG A 28 10.95 -9.13 14.71
CA ARG A 28 9.84 -8.28 14.22
C ARG A 28 10.30 -7.31 13.14
N ALA A 29 11.45 -6.65 13.37
CA ALA A 29 12.04 -5.74 12.39
C ALA A 29 12.44 -6.50 11.12
N GLU A 30 13.03 -7.69 11.24
CA GLU A 30 13.37 -8.52 10.07
C GLU A 30 12.11 -8.95 9.29
N ALA A 31 11.02 -9.30 9.98
CA ALA A 31 9.75 -9.61 9.33
C ALA A 31 9.23 -8.43 8.48
N TYR A 32 9.32 -7.20 9.00
CA TYR A 32 8.99 -5.99 8.27
C TYR A 32 9.88 -5.80 7.04
N GLU A 33 11.21 -5.96 7.20
CA GLU A 33 12.17 -5.78 6.10
C GLU A 33 12.00 -6.83 5.00
N VAL A 34 11.77 -8.10 5.35
CA VAL A 34 11.45 -9.15 4.38
C VAL A 34 10.16 -8.79 3.63
N GLY A 35 9.12 -8.35 4.34
CA GLY A 35 7.86 -7.93 3.73
C GLY A 35 8.02 -6.75 2.77
N ARG A 36 8.87 -5.79 3.13
CA ARG A 36 9.21 -4.61 2.32
C ARG A 36 9.99 -5.02 1.06
N ALA A 37 10.97 -5.91 1.20
CA ALA A 37 11.71 -6.45 0.06
C ALA A 37 10.78 -7.23 -0.88
N ALA A 38 9.88 -8.06 -0.34
CA ALA A 38 8.89 -8.78 -1.14
C ALA A 38 7.98 -7.84 -1.93
N MET A 39 7.51 -6.76 -1.31
CA MET A 39 6.76 -5.73 -2.03
C MET A 39 7.59 -5.09 -3.15
N ALA A 40 8.86 -4.75 -2.87
CA ALA A 40 9.76 -4.15 -3.86
C ALA A 40 10.01 -5.09 -5.05
N ASP A 41 10.05 -6.40 -4.81
CA ASP A 41 10.13 -7.47 -5.81
C ASP A 41 8.77 -7.76 -6.50
N GLY A 42 7.75 -6.95 -6.24
CA GLY A 42 6.45 -7.01 -6.91
C GLY A 42 5.51 -8.09 -6.37
N TRP A 43 5.79 -8.68 -5.21
CA TRP A 43 4.87 -9.63 -4.60
C TRP A 43 3.61 -8.91 -4.16
N GLY A 44 2.45 -9.47 -4.49
CA GLY A 44 1.18 -9.07 -3.91
C GLY A 44 0.95 -9.74 -2.55
N VAL A 45 -0.06 -9.26 -1.81
CA VAL A 45 -0.46 -9.84 -0.50
C VAL A 45 -0.72 -11.34 -0.60
N LEU A 46 -1.34 -11.80 -1.70
CA LEU A 46 -1.61 -13.22 -1.91
C LEU A 46 -0.33 -14.06 -2.12
N ALA A 47 0.69 -13.51 -2.76
CA ALA A 47 1.98 -14.18 -2.93
C ALA A 47 2.73 -14.27 -1.59
N LEU A 48 2.69 -13.20 -0.79
CA LEU A 48 3.23 -13.20 0.57
C LEU A 48 2.52 -14.22 1.47
N ALA A 49 1.19 -14.32 1.38
CA ALA A 49 0.42 -15.31 2.13
C ALA A 49 0.76 -16.76 1.74
N GLN A 50 0.99 -17.02 0.45
CA GLN A 50 1.46 -18.33 -0.02
C GLN A 50 2.86 -18.67 0.50
N ALA A 51 3.79 -17.70 0.46
CA ALA A 51 5.13 -17.89 1.02
C ALA A 51 5.07 -18.16 2.53
N HIS A 52 4.20 -17.45 3.26
CA HIS A 52 3.97 -17.68 4.68
C HIS A 52 3.43 -19.10 4.95
N SER A 53 2.38 -19.49 4.24
CA SER A 53 1.79 -20.83 4.37
C SER A 53 2.78 -21.94 4.06
N ALA A 54 3.68 -21.73 3.08
CA ALA A 54 4.73 -22.69 2.75
C ALA A 54 5.82 -22.79 3.85
N ALA A 55 6.00 -21.73 4.64
CA ALA A 55 7.08 -21.63 5.63
C ALA A 55 6.69 -22.08 7.05
N ILE A 56 5.41 -21.98 7.46
CA ILE A 56 4.96 -22.26 8.84
C ILE A 56 4.86 -23.75 9.18
N GLY A 57 4.68 -24.65 8.21
CA GLY A 57 4.36 -26.05 8.49
C GLY A 57 3.11 -26.21 9.37
N LEU A 58 3.03 -27.32 10.13
CA LEU A 58 2.01 -27.52 11.17
C LEU A 58 2.58 -27.00 12.50
N PRO A 59 1.97 -25.97 13.13
CA PRO A 59 2.43 -25.48 14.43
C PRO A 59 2.35 -26.57 15.49
N ALA A 60 3.38 -26.71 16.33
CA ALA A 60 3.42 -27.71 17.39
C ALA A 60 2.66 -27.27 18.66
N SER A 61 2.32 -25.99 18.77
CA SER A 61 1.59 -25.44 19.92
C SER A 61 0.75 -24.19 19.57
N PRO A 62 -0.22 -23.81 20.41
CA PRO A 62 -0.95 -22.55 20.27
C PRO A 62 -0.04 -21.31 20.30
N GLU A 63 1.05 -21.36 21.06
CA GLU A 63 2.00 -20.24 21.13
C GLU A 63 2.78 -20.08 19.82
N GLU A 64 3.22 -21.18 19.23
CA GLU A 64 3.86 -21.16 17.91
C GLU A 64 2.89 -20.64 16.83
N ALA A 65 1.62 -21.06 16.87
CA ALA A 65 0.58 -20.52 15.97
C ALA A 65 0.39 -19.00 16.16
N ARG A 66 0.49 -18.51 17.40
CA ARG A 66 0.43 -17.07 17.69
C ARG A 66 1.63 -16.33 17.12
N LEU A 67 2.85 -16.83 17.35
CA LEU A 67 4.10 -16.21 16.89
C LEU A 67 4.21 -16.16 15.36
N THR A 68 3.78 -17.23 14.67
CA THR A 68 3.73 -17.27 13.20
C THR A 68 2.77 -16.21 12.64
N ALA A 69 1.56 -16.11 13.18
CA ALA A 69 0.59 -15.08 12.79
C ALA A 69 1.12 -13.65 13.05
N GLU A 70 1.82 -13.47 14.16
CA GLU A 70 2.41 -12.18 14.53
C GLU A 70 3.53 -11.75 13.57
N PHE A 71 4.41 -12.68 13.18
CA PHE A 71 5.42 -12.47 12.14
C PHE A 71 4.77 -12.05 10.81
N PHE A 72 3.71 -12.75 10.40
CA PHE A 72 2.98 -12.41 9.19
C PHE A 72 2.40 -10.99 9.25
N GLY A 73 1.86 -10.60 10.40
CA GLY A 73 1.38 -9.24 10.65
C GLY A 73 2.46 -8.18 10.45
N GLN A 74 3.69 -8.42 10.93
CA GLN A 74 4.81 -7.50 10.71
C GLN A 74 5.19 -7.40 9.22
N ALA A 75 5.23 -8.53 8.51
CA ALA A 75 5.52 -8.59 7.08
C ALA A 75 4.44 -7.90 6.21
N LEU A 76 3.20 -7.79 6.71
CA LEU A 76 2.11 -7.06 6.04
C LEU A 76 2.19 -5.53 6.24
N GLY A 77 2.98 -5.05 7.21
CA GLY A 77 3.10 -3.62 7.52
C GLY A 77 3.36 -2.72 6.30
N PRO A 78 4.35 -3.03 5.43
CA PRO A 78 4.61 -2.28 4.21
C PRO A 78 3.38 -2.18 3.28
N TYR A 79 2.60 -3.26 3.15
CA TYR A 79 1.41 -3.34 2.29
C TYR A 79 0.30 -2.42 2.77
N GLU A 80 0.03 -2.40 4.06
CA GLU A 80 -0.93 -1.48 4.66
C GLU A 80 -0.49 -0.01 4.50
N MET A 81 0.80 0.28 4.71
CA MET A 81 1.34 1.62 4.51
C MET A 81 1.19 2.09 3.05
N ALA A 82 1.50 1.22 2.08
CA ALA A 82 1.34 1.53 0.66
C ALA A 82 -0.14 1.73 0.29
N LEU A 83 -1.03 0.87 0.77
CA LEU A 83 -2.48 0.99 0.53
C LEU A 83 -3.04 2.30 1.11
N ARG A 84 -2.61 2.69 2.31
CA ARG A 84 -3.00 3.96 2.93
C ARG A 84 -2.50 5.14 2.11
N GLY A 85 -1.22 5.16 1.75
CA GLY A 85 -0.64 6.22 0.91
C GLY A 85 -1.37 6.37 -0.43
N PHE A 86 -1.73 5.25 -1.07
CA PHE A 86 -2.52 5.25 -2.30
C PHE A 86 -3.93 5.85 -2.10
N ARG A 87 -4.61 5.50 -1.00
CA ARG A 87 -5.92 6.06 -0.66
C ARG A 87 -5.84 7.57 -0.43
N ASP A 88 -4.83 8.03 0.31
CA ASP A 88 -4.62 9.44 0.62
C ASP A 88 -4.30 10.25 -0.64
N ALA A 89 -3.42 9.75 -1.50
CA ALA A 89 -3.09 10.37 -2.77
C ALA A 89 -4.31 10.49 -3.70
N ASN A 90 -5.13 9.45 -3.79
CA ASN A 90 -6.36 9.47 -4.59
C ASN A 90 -7.40 10.46 -4.03
N ALA A 91 -7.53 10.55 -2.71
CA ALA A 91 -8.40 11.54 -2.09
C ALA A 91 -7.93 12.97 -2.44
N GLY A 92 -6.61 13.22 -2.37
CA GLY A 92 -5.99 14.48 -2.79
C GLY A 92 -6.28 14.82 -4.26
N LEU A 93 -6.08 13.85 -5.17
CA LEU A 93 -6.37 14.03 -6.60
C LEU A 93 -7.83 14.35 -6.86
N ARG A 94 -8.77 13.66 -6.19
CA ARG A 94 -10.21 13.93 -6.32
C ARG A 94 -10.58 15.32 -5.83
N ASN A 95 -9.99 15.77 -4.72
CA ASN A 95 -10.23 17.11 -4.21
C ASN A 95 -9.69 18.18 -5.15
N LEU A 96 -8.47 17.99 -5.67
CA LEU A 96 -7.89 18.91 -6.65
C LEU A 96 -8.73 18.99 -7.92
N ASN A 97 -9.19 17.83 -8.43
CA ASN A 97 -10.05 17.79 -9.62
C ASN A 97 -11.35 18.60 -9.39
N ARG A 98 -12.03 18.37 -8.26
CA ARG A 98 -13.23 19.15 -7.89
C ARG A 98 -12.96 20.66 -7.83
N THR A 99 -11.83 21.07 -7.26
CA THR A 99 -11.45 22.49 -7.22
C THR A 99 -11.19 23.06 -8.61
N LEU A 100 -10.57 22.29 -9.50
CA LEU A 100 -10.35 22.71 -10.89
C LEU A 100 -11.66 22.83 -11.65
N GLU A 101 -12.56 21.86 -11.52
CA GLU A 101 -13.90 21.89 -12.12
C GLU A 101 -14.70 23.12 -11.66
N GLN A 102 -14.67 23.44 -10.36
CA GLN A 102 -15.33 24.63 -9.82
C GLN A 102 -14.75 25.91 -10.43
N ARG A 103 -13.42 26.03 -10.50
CA ARG A 103 -12.76 27.22 -11.09
C ARG A 103 -13.05 27.37 -12.58
N ILE A 104 -13.19 26.27 -13.31
CA ILE A 104 -13.59 26.28 -14.72
C ILE A 104 -15.02 26.82 -14.82
N ALA A 105 -15.95 26.29 -14.04
CA ALA A 105 -17.34 26.73 -14.04
C ALA A 105 -17.50 28.22 -13.70
N GLU A 106 -16.82 28.70 -12.66
CA GLU A 106 -16.83 30.10 -12.24
C GLU A 106 -16.31 31.04 -13.33
N ARG A 107 -15.20 30.69 -14.00
CA ARG A 107 -14.65 31.50 -15.09
C ARG A 107 -15.53 31.51 -16.32
N THR A 108 -16.09 30.36 -16.69
CA THR A 108 -17.02 30.27 -17.84
C THR A 108 -18.23 31.16 -17.61
N ALA A 109 -18.85 31.10 -16.42
CA ALA A 109 -19.97 31.96 -16.07
C ALA A 109 -19.61 33.45 -16.07
N ALA A 110 -18.42 33.81 -15.59
CA ALA A 110 -17.95 35.20 -15.62
C ALA A 110 -17.72 35.73 -17.04
N LEU A 111 -17.19 34.89 -17.95
CA LEU A 111 -17.03 35.25 -19.36
C LEU A 111 -18.38 35.46 -20.04
N GLU A 112 -19.35 34.57 -19.82
CA GLU A 112 -20.71 34.69 -20.37
C GLU A 112 -21.44 35.96 -19.87
N GLN A 113 -21.24 36.34 -18.60
CA GLN A 113 -21.76 37.60 -18.06
C GLN A 113 -21.10 38.84 -18.69
N SER A 114 -19.79 38.79 -18.96
CA SER A 114 -19.08 39.90 -19.59
C SER A 114 -19.55 40.09 -21.04
N ASP A 115 -19.66 39.01 -21.81
CA ASP A 115 -20.12 39.04 -23.20
C ASP A 115 -21.55 39.57 -23.34
N SER A 116 -22.46 39.14 -22.47
CA SER A 116 -23.84 39.65 -22.45
C SER A 116 -23.92 41.12 -22.08
N SER A 117 -23.10 41.58 -21.12
CA SER A 117 -23.01 42.99 -20.72
C SER A 117 -22.46 43.89 -21.82
N LEU A 118 -21.48 43.41 -22.60
CA LEU A 118 -20.93 44.13 -23.75
C LEU A 118 -21.95 44.25 -24.87
N ARG A 119 -22.65 43.16 -25.21
CA ARG A 119 -23.70 43.17 -26.24
C ARG A 119 -24.86 44.11 -25.90
N GLY A 120 -25.27 44.16 -24.62
CA GLY A 120 -26.32 45.06 -24.17
C GLY A 120 -25.97 46.55 -24.28
N LYS A 121 -24.68 46.92 -24.15
CA LYS A 121 -24.22 48.31 -24.27
C LYS A 121 -24.07 48.80 -25.72
N THR A 122 -23.99 47.90 -26.69
CA THR A 122 -23.86 48.26 -28.12
C THR A 122 -25.22 48.46 -28.81
N GLN A 123 -26.34 48.13 -28.15
CA GLN A 123 -27.71 48.29 -28.70
C GLN A 123 -28.45 49.57 -28.22
N VAL A 124 -27.76 50.49 -27.53
CA VAL A 124 -28.29 51.79 -27.08
C VAL A 124 -27.48 52.91 -27.73
#